data_AF-A0A382RAW7-F1
#
_entry.id   AF-A0A382RAW7-F1
#
_cell.length_a   1.000
_cell.length_b   1.000
_cell.length_c   1.000
_cell.angle_alpha   90.00
_cell.angle_beta   90.00
_cell.angle_gamma   90.00
#
_symmetry.space_group_name_H-M   'P 1'
#
loop_
_entity.id
_entity.type
_entity.pdbx_description
1 polymer ?
#
loop_
_entity_poly.entity_id
_entity_poly.type
_entity_poly.pdbx_seq_one_letter_code
_entity_poly.pdbx_strand_id
1 'polypeptide(L)'
;NFDYEMSPNVGLDWGSYQQIYEKFKFTDDDIIFFTHDDIIIKSWDFANLCIEQVGEKFDIIGNGQNYLFYLDPDAIITPGNKNEYRPFAAIKTWKEVAVNKEFFDKPLQCMTVRGSFICTTGEALKKLNGFEWFSDPYDGKNPDLQWGNIMVNLNGYKFTKTFGTDRIAYMSAEYANSDFISELARGGE
;
A
#
# COMPACT_ATOMS: atom_id res chain seq x y z
N ASN A 1 10.00 -27.97 -8.75
CA ASN A 1 10.72 -27.14 -7.76
C ASN A 1 10.57 -25.70 -8.18
N PHE A 2 10.01 -24.87 -7.29
CA PHE A 2 9.92 -23.43 -7.50
C PHE A 2 11.10 -22.80 -6.77
N ASP A 3 11.80 -21.86 -7.42
CA ASP A 3 12.84 -21.09 -6.74
C ASP A 3 12.15 -20.11 -5.80
N TYR A 4 12.41 -20.20 -4.51
CA TYR A 4 11.83 -19.32 -3.51
C TYR A 4 12.89 -18.79 -2.57
N GLU A 5 12.64 -17.60 -2.03
CA GLU A 5 13.46 -16.97 -1.00
C GLU A 5 12.56 -16.51 0.13
N MET A 6 13.05 -16.61 1.36
CA MET A 6 12.36 -16.13 2.55
C MET A 6 13.02 -14.85 3.04
N SER A 7 12.20 -13.84 3.30
CA SER A 7 12.64 -12.56 3.86
C SER A 7 12.11 -12.39 5.30
N PRO A 8 12.72 -11.52 6.12
CA PRO A 8 12.19 -11.19 7.45
C PRO A 8 10.71 -10.75 7.40
N ASN A 9 9.91 -11.25 8.36
CA ASN A 9 8.52 -10.85 8.53
C ASN A 9 8.45 -9.48 9.23
N VAL A 10 8.46 -8.41 8.43
CA VAL A 10 8.42 -7.03 8.92
C VAL A 10 7.42 -6.23 8.11
N GLY A 11 6.61 -5.38 8.78
CA GLY A 11 5.75 -4.41 8.11
C GLY A 11 4.61 -4.97 7.25
N LEU A 12 4.16 -6.21 7.52
CA LEU A 12 3.12 -6.87 6.73
C LEU A 12 3.45 -6.90 5.22
N ASP A 13 2.45 -6.73 4.36
CA ASP A 13 2.58 -6.77 2.91
C ASP A 13 3.43 -5.60 2.40
N TRP A 14 3.26 -4.41 2.97
CA TRP A 14 4.02 -3.22 2.58
C TRP A 14 5.52 -3.33 2.88
N GLY A 15 5.88 -3.94 4.01
CA GLY A 15 7.28 -4.22 4.32
C GLY A 15 7.86 -5.30 3.39
N SER A 16 7.06 -6.28 2.95
CA SER A 16 7.47 -7.22 1.91
C SER A 16 7.71 -6.50 0.57
N TYR A 17 6.83 -5.59 0.17
CA TYR A 17 6.97 -4.81 -1.06
C TYR A 17 8.19 -3.90 -1.03
N GLN A 18 8.49 -3.28 0.11
CA GLN A 18 9.72 -2.50 0.27
C GLN A 18 10.98 -3.38 0.14
N GLN A 19 10.99 -4.57 0.75
CA GLN A 19 12.13 -5.49 0.64
C GLN A 19 12.38 -5.91 -0.82
N ILE A 20 11.31 -6.13 -1.60
CA ILE A 20 11.41 -6.40 -3.04
C ILE A 20 11.96 -5.17 -3.78
N TYR A 21 11.48 -3.97 -3.47
CA TYR A 21 12.02 -2.72 -4.03
C TYR A 21 13.52 -2.53 -3.77
N GLU A 22 13.99 -2.80 -2.55
CA GLU A 22 15.40 -2.63 -2.19
C GLU A 22 16.31 -3.69 -2.82
N LYS A 23 15.78 -4.90 -3.02
CA LYS A 23 16.53 -6.02 -3.55
C LYS A 23 16.68 -5.98 -5.07
N PHE A 24 15.59 -5.66 -5.78
CA PHE A 24 15.55 -5.73 -7.23
C PHE A 24 15.89 -4.37 -7.86
N LYS A 25 16.77 -4.41 -8.87
CA LYS A 25 17.13 -3.22 -9.66
C LYS A 25 16.16 -3.08 -10.82
N PHE A 26 14.96 -2.57 -10.54
CA PHE A 26 13.96 -2.34 -11.57
C PHE A 26 14.44 -1.34 -12.62
N THR A 27 14.21 -1.64 -13.89
CA THR A 27 14.33 -0.68 -14.98
C THR A 27 13.10 0.22 -15.03
N ASP A 28 13.15 1.33 -15.77
CA ASP A 28 12.00 2.26 -15.83
C ASP A 28 10.79 1.60 -16.51
N ASP A 29 11.05 0.72 -17.49
CA ASP A 29 10.05 0.02 -18.30
C ASP A 29 9.48 -1.24 -17.64
N ASP A 30 10.01 -1.65 -16.49
CA ASP A 30 9.49 -2.82 -15.78
C ASP A 30 8.06 -2.54 -15.30
N ILE A 31 7.13 -3.47 -15.58
CA ILE A 31 5.78 -3.46 -15.03
C ILE A 31 5.73 -4.45 -13.87
N ILE A 32 5.36 -3.97 -12.69
CA ILE A 32 5.36 -4.74 -11.46
C ILE A 32 3.94 -4.89 -10.95
N PHE A 33 3.58 -6.13 -10.62
CA PHE A 33 2.35 -6.49 -9.93
C PHE A 33 2.70 -6.91 -8.50
N PHE A 34 2.28 -6.12 -7.53
CA PHE A 34 2.32 -6.49 -6.12
C PHE A 34 0.98 -7.09 -5.74
N THR A 35 1.00 -8.29 -5.16
CA THR A 35 -0.19 -9.00 -4.71
C THR A 35 0.08 -9.61 -3.34
N HIS A 36 -0.93 -9.69 -2.48
CA HIS A 36 -0.91 -10.52 -1.28
C HIS A 36 -1.62 -11.87 -1.53
N ASP A 37 -1.53 -12.80 -0.59
CA ASP A 37 -2.04 -14.16 -0.68
C ASP A 37 -3.55 -14.28 -0.43
N ASP A 38 -4.15 -13.30 0.25
CA ASP A 38 -5.60 -13.24 0.55
C ASP A 38 -6.43 -12.67 -0.62
N ILE A 39 -6.21 -13.16 -1.85
CA ILE A 39 -7.02 -12.78 -3.04
C ILE A 39 -7.59 -13.98 -3.79
N ILE A 40 -8.76 -13.74 -4.38
CA ILE A 40 -9.35 -14.61 -5.41
C ILE A 40 -9.21 -13.91 -6.75
N ILE A 41 -8.50 -14.55 -7.68
CA ILE A 41 -8.44 -14.13 -9.08
C ILE A 41 -9.65 -14.72 -9.81
N LYS A 42 -10.58 -13.85 -10.24
CA LYS A 42 -11.78 -14.18 -11.01
C LYS A 42 -11.50 -14.25 -12.51
N SER A 43 -10.62 -13.37 -13.00
CA SER A 43 -10.14 -13.37 -14.39
C SER A 43 -8.71 -12.82 -14.45
N TRP A 44 -7.87 -13.39 -15.30
CA TRP A 44 -6.50 -12.92 -15.55
C TRP A 44 -6.44 -11.72 -16.51
N ASP A 45 -7.56 -11.32 -17.09
CA ASP A 45 -7.62 -10.18 -18.02
C ASP A 45 -7.21 -8.85 -17.37
N PHE A 46 -7.18 -8.78 -16.02
CA PHE A 46 -6.61 -7.63 -15.32
C PHE A 46 -5.17 -7.34 -15.74
N ALA A 47 -4.38 -8.36 -16.08
CA ALA A 47 -2.98 -8.20 -16.42
C ALA A 47 -2.84 -7.35 -17.70
N ASN A 48 -3.61 -7.69 -18.74
CA ASN A 48 -3.65 -6.94 -19.99
C ASN A 48 -4.18 -5.51 -19.76
N LEU A 49 -5.28 -5.39 -19.01
CA LEU A 49 -5.88 -4.10 -18.64
C LEU A 49 -4.87 -3.16 -17.96
N CYS A 50 -4.05 -3.70 -17.05
CA CYS A 50 -3.02 -2.94 -16.36
C CYS A 50 -1.85 -2.59 -17.28
N ILE A 51 -1.33 -3.58 -18.03
CA ILE A 51 -0.20 -3.39 -18.94
C ILE A 51 -0.49 -2.30 -19.98
N GLU A 52 -1.71 -2.26 -20.52
CA GLU A 52 -2.13 -1.27 -21.52
C GLU A 52 -2.25 0.16 -20.98
N GLN A 53 -2.25 0.36 -19.66
CA GLN A 53 -2.58 1.66 -19.06
C GLN A 53 -1.53 2.19 -18.09
N VAL A 54 -0.74 1.31 -17.47
CA VAL A 54 0.26 1.69 -16.48
C VAL A 54 1.44 2.41 -17.14
N GLY A 55 1.94 3.47 -16.50
CA GLY A 55 2.97 4.36 -17.03
C GLY A 55 2.43 5.39 -18.03
N GLU A 56 1.59 4.98 -18.98
CA GLU A 56 1.01 5.90 -19.97
C GLU A 56 -0.10 6.77 -19.38
N LYS A 57 -1.15 6.14 -18.84
CA LYS A 57 -2.33 6.82 -18.28
C LYS A 57 -2.27 6.96 -16.77
N PHE A 58 -1.86 5.91 -16.09
CA PHE A 58 -1.86 5.83 -14.63
C PHE A 58 -0.50 5.36 -14.13
N ASP A 59 -0.01 5.95 -13.04
CA ASP A 59 1.22 5.48 -12.38
C ASP A 59 0.92 4.36 -11.38
N ILE A 60 -0.27 4.39 -10.77
CA ILE A 60 -0.72 3.41 -9.76
C ILE A 60 -2.11 2.91 -10.13
N ILE A 61 -2.26 1.59 -10.24
CA ILE A 61 -3.55 0.93 -10.45
C ILE A 61 -3.81 -0.04 -9.29
N GLY A 62 -4.91 0.17 -8.57
CA GLY A 62 -5.40 -0.72 -7.51
C GLY A 62 -6.55 -1.63 -7.95
N ASN A 63 -6.95 -2.55 -7.07
CA ASN A 63 -8.12 -3.42 -7.32
C ASN A 63 -9.46 -2.66 -7.21
N GLY A 64 -10.05 -2.65 -6.01
CA GLY A 64 -11.28 -1.94 -5.72
C GLY A 64 -11.01 -0.59 -5.05
N GLN A 65 -11.87 0.40 -5.31
CA GLN A 65 -11.74 1.72 -4.72
C GLN A 65 -11.81 1.66 -3.19
N ASN A 66 -10.87 2.35 -2.54
CA ASN A 66 -10.87 2.52 -1.10
C ASN A 66 -11.26 3.96 -0.71
N TYR A 67 -11.58 4.16 0.56
CA TYR A 67 -12.03 5.46 1.06
C TYR A 67 -10.95 6.53 0.90
N LEU A 68 -11.34 7.74 0.48
CA LEU A 68 -10.45 8.89 0.54
C LEU A 68 -10.04 9.16 1.99
N PHE A 69 -8.84 9.68 2.18
CA PHE A 69 -8.32 9.99 3.51
C PHE A 69 -7.72 11.40 3.53
N TYR A 70 -8.01 12.17 4.57
CA TYR A 70 -7.31 13.42 4.81
C TYR A 70 -6.19 13.15 5.80
N LEU A 71 -4.94 13.33 5.37
CA LEU A 71 -3.77 13.13 6.19
C LEU A 71 -3.10 14.47 6.46
N ASP A 72 -2.95 14.78 7.74
CA ASP A 72 -2.09 15.87 8.23
C ASP A 72 -0.79 15.24 8.77
N PRO A 73 0.38 15.48 8.14
CA PRO A 73 1.66 14.93 8.55
C PRO A 73 2.02 15.15 10.02
N ASP A 74 1.59 16.27 10.60
CA ASP A 74 1.93 16.67 11.96
C ASP A 74 0.87 16.22 12.97
N ALA A 75 -0.26 15.68 12.51
CA ALA A 75 -1.26 15.09 13.39
C ALA A 75 -0.77 13.77 13.99
N ILE A 76 -1.14 13.55 15.25
CA ILE A 76 -0.87 12.31 15.96
C ILE A 76 -1.79 11.21 15.43
N ILE A 77 -1.22 10.04 15.17
CA ILE A 77 -1.99 8.85 14.79
C ILE A 77 -2.83 8.39 15.98
N THR A 78 -4.14 8.28 15.78
CA THR A 78 -5.09 7.78 16.78
C THR A 78 -5.79 6.53 16.25
N PRO A 79 -5.27 5.32 16.55
CA PRO A 79 -5.90 4.08 16.14
C PRO A 79 -7.29 3.94 16.79
N GLY A 80 -8.27 3.41 16.05
CA GLY A 80 -9.68 3.31 16.49
C GLY A 80 -9.96 2.30 17.62
N ASN A 81 -8.96 1.56 18.13
CA ASN A 81 -9.18 0.57 19.19
C ASN A 81 -9.11 1.19 20.60
N LYS A 82 -10.18 1.01 21.38
CA LYS A 82 -10.21 1.32 22.82
C LYS A 82 -9.73 0.15 23.69
N ASN A 83 -8.79 -0.66 23.18
CA ASN A 83 -8.36 -1.86 23.88
C ASN A 83 -7.47 -1.49 25.08
N GLU A 84 -8.03 -1.61 26.28
CA GLU A 84 -7.43 -1.27 27.57
C GLU A 84 -6.12 -2.02 27.88
N TYR A 85 -5.89 -3.17 27.24
CA TYR A 85 -4.71 -4.02 27.46
C TYR A 85 -3.51 -3.65 26.59
N ARG A 86 -3.72 -2.83 25.56
CA ARG A 86 -2.66 -2.30 24.70
C ARG A 86 -2.92 -0.82 24.52
N PRO A 87 -2.56 0.03 25.49
CA PRO A 87 -2.50 1.45 25.22
C PRO A 87 -1.49 1.64 24.09
N PHE A 88 -1.98 1.77 22.86
CA PHE A 88 -1.26 2.54 21.87
C PHE A 88 -1.19 3.93 22.48
N ALA A 89 -0.07 4.20 23.13
CA ALA A 89 0.28 5.56 23.47
C ALA A 89 0.10 6.34 22.16
N ALA A 90 -0.51 7.52 22.22
CA ALA A 90 -0.32 8.50 21.17
C ALA A 90 1.20 8.74 21.08
N ILE A 91 1.91 8.06 20.18
CA ILE A 91 3.38 8.07 20.24
C ILE A 91 4.02 8.93 19.16
N LYS A 92 3.40 9.02 17.98
CA LYS A 92 4.05 9.60 16.81
C LYS A 92 3.06 10.27 15.87
N THR A 93 3.54 11.31 15.19
CA THR A 93 2.84 11.89 14.05
C THR A 93 2.91 10.98 12.83
N TRP A 94 2.06 11.21 11.82
CA TRP A 94 2.14 10.51 10.54
C TRP A 94 3.53 10.62 9.90
N LYS A 95 4.14 11.81 9.97
CA LYS A 95 5.50 12.04 9.48
C LYS A 95 6.56 11.25 10.24
N GLU A 96 6.39 11.07 11.54
CA GLU A 96 7.39 10.40 12.37
C GLU A 96 7.46 8.88 12.15
N VAL A 97 6.35 8.26 11.72
CA VAL A 97 6.30 6.83 11.37
C VAL A 97 6.70 6.54 9.93
N ALA A 98 6.68 7.54 9.04
CA ALA A 98 7.08 7.40 7.66
C ALA A 98 8.59 7.12 7.55
N VAL A 99 8.95 6.25 6.59
CA VAL A 99 10.34 6.00 6.20
C VAL A 99 10.85 7.18 5.38
N ASN A 100 10.03 7.67 4.45
CA ASN A 100 10.40 8.79 3.58
C ASN A 100 9.79 10.11 4.06
N LYS A 101 10.23 10.56 5.24
CA LYS A 101 9.65 11.72 5.95
C LYS A 101 9.53 13.01 5.14
N GLU A 102 10.44 13.22 4.19
CA GLU A 102 10.44 14.41 3.31
C GLU A 102 9.24 14.47 2.37
N PHE A 103 8.58 13.33 2.10
CA PHE A 103 7.32 13.34 1.37
C PHE A 103 6.21 13.99 2.21
N PHE A 104 6.27 13.95 3.54
CA PHE A 104 5.17 14.38 4.40
C PHE A 104 5.43 15.80 4.94
N ASP A 105 5.05 16.80 4.15
CA ASP A 105 5.36 18.22 4.42
C ASP A 105 4.15 19.15 4.52
N LYS A 106 2.96 18.67 4.14
CA LYS A 106 1.71 19.42 4.26
C LYS A 106 0.49 18.51 4.34
N PRO A 107 -0.63 18.99 4.89
CA PRO A 107 -1.88 18.24 4.84
C PRO A 107 -2.39 18.03 3.40
N LEU A 108 -2.99 16.86 3.15
CA LEU A 108 -3.48 16.47 1.83
C LEU A 108 -4.69 15.55 1.95
N GLN A 109 -5.70 15.78 1.10
CA GLN A 109 -6.70 14.76 0.80
C GLN A 109 -6.11 13.80 -0.23
N CYS A 110 -5.90 12.55 0.16
CA CYS A 110 -5.27 11.54 -0.66
C CYS A 110 -6.22 10.42 -1.08
N MET A 111 -5.94 9.87 -2.26
CA MET A 111 -6.43 8.58 -2.69
C MET A 111 -5.78 7.51 -1.81
N THR A 112 -6.49 6.44 -1.50
CA THR A 112 -5.90 5.29 -0.80
C THR A 112 -5.97 4.06 -1.70
N VAL A 113 -4.87 3.32 -1.79
CA VAL A 113 -4.80 2.10 -2.59
C VAL A 113 -4.45 0.96 -1.64
N ARG A 114 -5.27 -0.10 -1.63
CA ARG A 114 -5.06 -1.23 -0.75
C ARG A 114 -3.83 -2.00 -1.22
N GLY A 115 -3.05 -2.50 -0.26
CA GLY A 115 -1.87 -3.33 -0.55
C GLY A 115 -2.22 -4.67 -1.19
N SER A 116 -3.50 -5.02 -1.26
CA SER A 116 -3.95 -6.29 -1.82
C SER A 116 -3.52 -6.54 -3.26
N PHE A 117 -3.51 -5.46 -4.03
CA PHE A 117 -3.13 -5.47 -5.43
C PHE A 117 -2.69 -4.06 -5.84
N ILE A 118 -1.48 -3.96 -6.39
CA ILE A 118 -0.95 -2.74 -6.98
C ILE A 118 -0.23 -3.10 -8.28
N CYS A 119 -0.60 -2.44 -9.38
CA CYS A 119 0.21 -2.41 -10.59
C CYS A 119 0.87 -1.02 -10.74
N THR A 120 2.17 -1.01 -11.02
CA THR A 120 3.00 0.19 -11.16
C THR A 120 4.18 -0.09 -12.10
N THR A 121 4.85 0.97 -12.58
CA THR A 121 6.13 0.84 -13.29
C THR A 121 7.32 0.97 -12.34
N GLY A 122 8.49 0.52 -12.80
CA GLY A 122 9.76 0.73 -12.09
C GLY A 122 10.13 2.22 -12.03
N GLU A 123 9.80 3.01 -13.05
CA GLU A 123 9.95 4.47 -13.03
C GLU A 123 9.15 5.10 -11.88
N ALA A 124 7.88 4.72 -11.73
CA ALA A 124 7.01 5.21 -10.67
C ALA A 124 7.53 4.79 -9.27
N LEU A 125 7.99 3.55 -9.10
CA LEU A 125 8.59 3.08 -7.85
C LEU A 125 9.84 3.90 -7.45
N LYS A 126 10.70 4.25 -8.42
CA LYS A 126 11.87 5.11 -8.17
C LYS A 126 11.47 6.51 -7.75
N LYS A 127 10.47 7.12 -8.41
CA LYS A 127 9.92 8.44 -8.02
C LYS A 127 9.36 8.43 -6.61
N LEU A 128 8.75 7.31 -6.21
CA LEU A 128 8.29 7.11 -4.84
C LEU A 128 9.47 6.86 -3.89
N ASN A 129 10.63 6.40 -4.32
CA ASN A 129 11.64 5.85 -3.41
C ASN A 129 11.06 4.71 -2.53
N GLY A 130 10.38 3.78 -3.20
CA GLY A 130 9.75 2.61 -2.56
C GLY A 130 8.47 2.93 -1.77
N PHE A 131 8.13 2.04 -0.85
CA PHE A 131 6.89 2.06 -0.07
C PHE A 131 7.11 2.57 1.36
N GLU A 132 6.06 3.13 1.94
CA GLU A 132 6.00 3.38 3.38
C GLU A 132 5.62 2.10 4.11
N TRP A 133 6.41 1.75 5.11
CA TRP A 133 6.16 0.61 5.96
C TRP A 133 6.73 0.89 7.35
N PHE A 134 6.22 0.20 8.36
CA PHE A 134 6.86 0.16 9.67
C PHE A 134 6.54 -1.18 10.34
N SER A 135 7.48 -1.71 11.10
CA SER A 135 7.21 -2.85 11.98
C SER A 135 6.39 -2.38 13.17
N ASP A 136 5.45 -3.20 13.64
CA ASP A 136 4.68 -2.91 14.86
C ASP A 136 5.64 -2.50 15.98
N PRO A 137 5.54 -1.27 16.52
CA PRO A 137 6.43 -0.81 17.58
C PRO A 137 6.22 -1.55 18.91
N TYR A 138 5.20 -2.41 19.02
CA TYR A 138 4.85 -3.19 20.20
C TYR A 138 4.98 -4.68 19.93
N ASP A 139 6.22 -5.17 20.03
CA ASP A 139 6.65 -6.57 20.19
C ASP A 139 6.20 -7.65 19.17
N GLY A 140 5.56 -7.28 18.06
CA GLY A 140 5.44 -8.15 16.88
C GLY A 140 4.63 -9.44 17.07
N LYS A 141 3.91 -9.60 18.19
CA LYS A 141 3.11 -10.81 18.44
C LYS A 141 1.72 -10.81 17.80
N ASN A 142 1.24 -9.68 17.31
CA ASN A 142 0.05 -9.61 16.46
C ASN A 142 0.01 -8.23 15.77
N PRO A 143 0.29 -8.15 14.47
CA PRO A 143 0.09 -6.91 13.74
C PRO A 143 -1.41 -6.60 13.72
N ASP A 144 -1.84 -5.62 14.53
CA ASP A 144 -3.21 -5.11 14.52
C ASP A 144 -3.55 -4.64 13.09
N LEU A 145 -4.76 -4.97 12.60
CA LEU A 145 -5.30 -4.51 11.30
C LEU A 145 -5.17 -2.98 11.14
N GLN A 146 -5.19 -2.24 12.25
CA GLN A 146 -5.03 -0.80 12.27
C GLN A 146 -3.66 -0.34 11.74
N TRP A 147 -2.61 -1.14 11.94
CA TRP A 147 -1.29 -0.86 11.38
C TRP A 147 -1.25 -1.00 9.86
N GLY A 148 -1.95 -2.01 9.32
CA GLY A 148 -2.14 -2.15 7.88
C GLY A 148 -2.80 -0.90 7.26
N ASN A 149 -3.85 -0.38 7.90
CA ASN A 149 -4.55 0.82 7.45
C ASN A 149 -3.68 2.08 7.51
N ILE A 150 -2.80 2.21 8.51
CA ILE A 150 -1.86 3.33 8.58
C ILE A 150 -0.89 3.28 7.39
N MET A 151 -0.34 2.11 7.05
CA MET A 151 0.53 1.97 5.88
C MET A 151 -0.21 2.22 4.57
N VAL A 152 -1.46 1.80 4.43
CA VAL A 152 -2.32 2.14 3.28
C VAL A 152 -2.44 3.66 3.12
N ASN A 153 -2.67 4.40 4.21
CA ASN A 153 -2.84 5.85 4.17
C ASN A 153 -1.52 6.59 3.88
N LEU A 154 -0.41 6.13 4.45
CA LEU A 154 0.92 6.69 4.19
C LEU A 154 1.31 6.53 2.71
N ASN A 155 1.13 5.33 2.16
CA ASN A 155 1.38 5.08 0.73
C ASN A 155 0.41 5.85 -0.15
N GLY A 156 -0.89 5.90 0.18
CA GLY A 156 -1.88 6.69 -0.54
C GLY A 156 -1.55 8.19 -0.60
N TYR A 157 -1.10 8.77 0.53
CA TYR A 157 -0.59 10.14 0.57
C TYR A 157 0.59 10.32 -0.39
N LYS A 158 1.55 9.40 -0.34
CA LYS A 158 2.75 9.45 -1.17
C LYS A 158 2.44 9.35 -2.65
N PHE A 159 1.57 8.42 -3.04
CA PHE A 159 1.07 8.28 -4.42
C PHE A 159 0.41 9.57 -4.88
N THR A 160 -0.53 10.10 -4.08
CA THR A 160 -1.27 11.32 -4.43
C THR A 160 -0.34 12.53 -4.55
N LYS A 161 0.61 12.69 -3.62
CA LYS A 161 1.57 13.80 -3.64
C LYS A 161 2.48 13.74 -4.87
N THR A 162 2.88 12.53 -5.27
CA THR A 162 3.89 12.33 -6.33
C THR A 162 3.27 12.46 -7.72
N PHE A 163 2.10 11.85 -7.93
CA PHE A 163 1.53 11.68 -9.27
C PHE A 163 0.27 12.51 -9.52
N GLY A 164 -0.37 13.02 -8.46
CA GLY A 164 -1.71 13.58 -8.56
C GLY A 164 -2.79 12.49 -8.55
N THR A 165 -4.04 12.91 -8.32
CA THR A 165 -5.18 12.00 -8.23
C THR A 165 -5.60 11.42 -9.59
N ASP A 166 -5.29 12.13 -10.67
CA ASP A 166 -5.62 11.77 -12.05
C ASP A 166 -4.78 10.61 -12.60
N ARG A 167 -3.63 10.34 -11.98
CA ARG A 167 -2.74 9.24 -12.34
C ARG A 167 -2.88 8.01 -11.43
N ILE A 168 -3.91 7.98 -10.59
CA ILE A 168 -4.25 6.84 -9.73
C ILE A 168 -5.61 6.29 -10.16
N ALA A 169 -5.67 4.99 -10.43
CA ALA A 169 -6.90 4.32 -10.86
C ALA A 169 -7.21 3.08 -10.03
N TYR A 170 -8.45 2.63 -10.14
CA TYR A 170 -8.93 1.35 -9.61
C TYR A 170 -9.62 0.61 -10.73
N MET A 171 -9.49 -0.72 -10.74
CA MET A 171 -10.22 -1.57 -11.68
C MET A 171 -11.72 -1.58 -11.42
N SER A 172 -12.17 -1.14 -10.25
CA SER A 172 -13.57 -1.04 -9.87
C SER A 172 -13.81 0.08 -8.85
N ALA A 173 -15.02 0.63 -8.85
CA ALA A 173 -15.50 1.54 -7.81
C ALA A 173 -15.96 0.82 -6.53
N GLU A 174 -16.04 -0.52 -6.55
CA GLU A 174 -16.42 -1.31 -5.38
C GLU A 174 -15.26 -1.46 -4.40
N TYR A 175 -15.58 -1.48 -3.11
CA TYR A 175 -14.58 -1.67 -2.07
C TYR A 175 -13.98 -3.07 -2.12
N ALA A 176 -12.64 -3.14 -2.21
CA ALA A 176 -11.85 -4.37 -2.14
C ALA A 176 -12.21 -5.44 -3.21
N ASN A 177 -12.98 -5.07 -4.23
CA ASN A 177 -13.57 -6.00 -5.19
C ASN A 177 -13.58 -5.40 -6.60
N SER A 178 -13.39 -6.24 -7.60
CA SER A 178 -13.63 -5.95 -9.02
C SER A 178 -14.15 -7.19 -9.74
N ASP A 179 -14.44 -7.06 -11.03
CA ASP A 179 -14.75 -8.20 -11.90
C ASP A 179 -13.55 -9.15 -12.05
N PHE A 180 -12.33 -8.72 -11.68
CA PHE A 180 -11.10 -9.48 -11.86
C PHE A 180 -10.54 -10.06 -10.56
N ILE A 181 -10.62 -9.32 -9.45
CA ILE A 181 -9.99 -9.69 -8.18
C ILE A 181 -10.95 -9.39 -7.01
N SER A 182 -11.11 -10.35 -6.11
CA SER A 182 -11.68 -10.11 -4.77
C SER A 182 -10.59 -10.23 -3.73
N GLU A 183 -10.51 -9.27 -2.82
CA GLU A 183 -9.73 -9.38 -1.58
C GLU A 183 -10.58 -10.05 -0.50
N LEU A 184 -10.00 -11.07 0.15
CA LEU A 184 -10.61 -11.72 1.31
C LEU A 184 -10.21 -10.96 2.57
N ALA A 185 -11.13 -10.85 3.53
CA ALA A 185 -10.73 -10.44 4.88
C ALA A 185 -9.90 -11.58 5.48
N ARG A 186 -8.77 -11.27 6.15
CA ARG A 186 -7.93 -12.28 6.84
C ARG A 186 -8.78 -13.25 7.66
N GLY A 187 -8.86 -14.51 7.21
CA GLY A 187 -9.64 -15.57 7.87
C GLY A 187 -11.16 -15.57 7.60
N GLY A 188 -11.63 -14.85 6.58
CA GLY A 188 -13.01 -14.93 6.10
C GLY A 188 -13.21 -16.15 5.21
N GLU A 189 -14.29 -16.90 5.47
CA GLU A 189 -14.80 -17.95 4.57
C GLU A 189 -15.27 -17.38 3.21
#